data_AF-A0A8C6XN17-F1
#
_entry.id   AF-A0A8C6XN17-F1
#
_cell.length_a   1.000
_cell.length_b   1.000
_cell.length_c   1.000
_cell.angle_alpha   90.00
_cell.angle_beta   90.00
_cell.angle_gamma   90.00
#
_symmetry.space_group_name_H-M   'P 1'
#
loop_
_entity.id
_entity.type
_entity.pdbx_description
1 polymer ?
#
loop_
_entity_poly.entity_id
_entity_poly.type
_entity_poly.pdbx_seq_one_letter_code
_entity_poly.pdbx_strand_id
1 'polypeptide(L)'
;MSERKVLNKYYPPDFDPSKIPKLKLPKDRQYVVRLMAPFNMRCKTCGEYIYKGKKFNARKETVQNESYLGLPIFRFYIKCTRCLAEITFKTDPENTDYAMEHGATRNFQAEKLLEEEEKRLQKEREDEELNNPMKVLENRTKDSKLEMEVLENLQELKELNQRQANVDFESMLHQYKEFEEQQKQRELEEDEQEMKSMLEQAQSRRLLEDSDSEEDLPPVHSKPFAKGKPTDILQQDSEPRAKKSKLESWERSVGKLSVKTQLSGLVTAKKKPISGMANGSGSQEATSESGHAGRNREESNVGCMAYGGGKGLDSLH
;
A
#
# COMPACT_ATOMS: atom_id res chain seq x y z
N MET A 1 -45.44 31.27 -21.77
CA MET A 1 -44.69 30.02 -21.50
C MET A 1 -45.71 28.98 -21.11
N SER A 2 -45.80 27.87 -21.85
CA SER A 2 -46.62 26.73 -21.43
C SER A 2 -46.13 26.20 -20.08
N GLU A 3 -47.04 25.64 -19.29
CA GLU A 3 -46.76 25.06 -17.99
C GLU A 3 -45.89 23.78 -18.12
N ARG A 4 -45.02 23.50 -17.14
CA ARG A 4 -44.18 22.28 -17.13
C ARG A 4 -45.04 21.01 -17.08
N LYS A 5 -46.15 21.05 -16.35
CA LYS A 5 -47.10 19.96 -16.18
C LYS A 5 -48.41 20.35 -16.86
N VAL A 6 -48.46 20.16 -18.17
CA VAL A 6 -49.67 20.42 -18.95
C VAL A 6 -50.71 19.36 -18.67
N LEU A 7 -51.90 19.75 -18.18
CA LEU A 7 -53.02 18.84 -17.98
C LEU A 7 -53.54 18.29 -19.32
N ASN A 8 -53.85 19.20 -20.25
CA ASN A 8 -54.47 18.86 -21.53
C ASN A 8 -53.60 19.35 -22.70
N LYS A 9 -53.27 18.45 -23.61
CA LYS A 9 -52.64 18.78 -24.89
C LYS A 9 -53.74 18.78 -25.95
N TYR A 10 -53.78 19.82 -26.78
CA TYR A 10 -54.72 19.85 -27.90
C TYR A 10 -54.32 18.78 -28.92
N TYR A 11 -55.22 17.85 -29.21
CA TYR A 11 -55.12 16.91 -30.31
C TYR A 11 -56.07 17.39 -31.43
N PRO A 12 -55.64 17.42 -32.70
CA PRO A 12 -56.52 17.80 -33.79
C PRO A 12 -57.68 16.78 -33.93
N PRO A 13 -58.86 17.20 -34.44
CA PRO A 13 -60.04 16.36 -34.49
C PRO A 13 -59.87 15.12 -35.40
N ASP A 14 -58.95 15.16 -36.36
CA ASP A 14 -58.64 14.06 -37.28
C ASP A 14 -57.56 13.10 -36.73
N PHE A 15 -57.13 13.25 -35.47
CA PHE A 15 -56.06 12.46 -34.88
C PHE A 15 -56.50 11.04 -34.52
N ASP A 16 -56.05 10.06 -35.29
CA ASP A 16 -56.24 8.64 -34.99
C ASP A 16 -54.97 8.00 -34.39
N PRO A 17 -55.02 7.45 -33.16
CA PRO A 17 -53.84 6.85 -32.52
C PRO A 17 -53.33 5.60 -33.24
N SER A 18 -54.18 4.93 -34.03
CA SER A 18 -53.83 3.72 -34.78
C SER A 18 -53.03 3.98 -36.05
N LYS A 19 -53.12 5.18 -36.62
CA LYS A 19 -52.45 5.54 -37.89
C LYS A 19 -50.98 5.93 -37.69
N ILE A 20 -50.54 6.14 -36.45
CA ILE A 20 -49.19 6.61 -36.14
C ILE A 20 -48.23 5.42 -36.04
N PRO A 21 -47.17 5.37 -36.87
CA PRO A 21 -46.18 4.30 -36.77
C PRO A 21 -45.37 4.45 -35.48
N LYS A 22 -45.25 3.37 -34.71
CA LYS A 22 -44.33 3.31 -33.58
C LYS A 22 -42.90 3.28 -34.13
N LEU A 23 -42.10 4.27 -33.75
CA LEU A 23 -40.69 4.32 -34.13
C LEU A 23 -39.95 3.13 -33.49
N LYS A 24 -39.66 2.10 -34.28
CA LYS A 24 -38.86 0.94 -33.86
C LYS A 24 -37.39 1.31 -33.96
N LEU A 25 -36.83 1.88 -32.90
CA LEU A 25 -35.38 2.12 -32.83
C LEU A 25 -34.64 0.80 -32.61
N PRO A 26 -33.40 0.68 -33.12
CA PRO A 26 -32.55 -0.48 -32.86
C PRO A 26 -32.29 -0.66 -31.36
N LYS A 27 -32.19 -1.91 -30.90
CA LYS A 27 -31.95 -2.26 -29.50
C LYS A 27 -30.59 -1.77 -28.99
N ASP A 28 -29.58 -1.70 -29.86
CA ASP A 28 -28.20 -1.25 -29.54
C ASP A 28 -28.02 0.26 -29.61
N ARG A 29 -29.06 1.00 -29.21
CA ARG A 29 -28.99 2.45 -29.22
C ARG A 29 -28.08 2.95 -28.10
N GLN A 30 -27.16 3.83 -28.47
CA GLN A 30 -26.43 4.64 -27.50
C GLN A 30 -27.32 5.78 -26.99
N TYR A 31 -27.52 5.81 -25.67
CA TYR A 31 -28.25 6.87 -24.98
C TYR A 31 -27.28 7.86 -24.36
N VAL A 32 -27.56 9.16 -24.46
CA VAL A 32 -26.75 10.17 -23.76
C VAL A 32 -27.29 10.33 -22.34
N VAL A 33 -26.45 10.07 -21.35
CA VAL A 33 -26.79 10.15 -19.92
C VAL A 33 -25.75 11.02 -19.22
N ARG A 34 -26.20 11.88 -18.30
CA ARG A 34 -25.31 12.65 -17.45
C ARG A 34 -25.01 11.87 -16.17
N LEU A 35 -23.76 11.47 -15.98
CA LEU A 35 -23.33 10.64 -14.85
C LEU A 35 -22.07 11.19 -14.19
N MET A 36 -21.76 10.69 -13.00
CA MET A 36 -20.52 10.98 -12.28
C MET A 36 -19.51 9.85 -12.47
N ALA A 37 -18.21 10.17 -12.49
CA ALA A 37 -17.16 9.16 -12.47
C ALA A 37 -17.22 8.34 -11.16
N PRO A 38 -17.38 7.01 -11.22
CA PRO A 38 -17.61 6.18 -10.03
C PRO A 38 -16.37 6.01 -9.14
N PHE A 39 -15.18 6.03 -9.74
CA PHE A 39 -13.90 5.85 -9.05
C PHE A 39 -12.82 6.77 -9.65
N ASN A 40 -11.70 6.89 -8.95
CA ASN A 40 -10.54 7.65 -9.38
C ASN A 40 -9.77 6.91 -10.49
N MET A 41 -9.49 7.61 -11.58
CA MET A 41 -8.80 7.03 -12.73
C MET A 41 -7.80 8.00 -13.34
N ARG A 42 -6.79 7.44 -14.02
CA ARG A 42 -5.80 8.18 -14.77
C ARG A 42 -5.95 7.86 -16.25
N CYS A 43 -6.06 8.88 -17.10
CA CYS A 43 -6.14 8.68 -18.54
C CYS A 43 -4.80 8.15 -19.09
N LYS A 44 -4.85 7.08 -19.90
CA LYS A 44 -3.63 6.48 -20.49
C LYS A 44 -2.96 7.40 -21.52
N THR A 45 -3.75 8.21 -22.23
CA THR A 45 -3.25 9.05 -23.34
C THR A 45 -2.55 10.32 -22.88
N CYS A 46 -3.11 11.03 -21.89
CA CYS A 46 -2.61 12.34 -21.46
C CYS A 46 -2.15 12.40 -19.99
N GLY A 47 -2.33 11.32 -19.23
CA GLY A 47 -1.96 11.26 -17.82
C GLY A 47 -2.86 12.09 -16.89
N GLU A 48 -3.92 12.72 -17.40
CA GLU A 48 -4.87 13.50 -16.62
C GLU A 48 -5.59 12.63 -15.58
N TYR A 49 -5.70 13.13 -14.35
CA TYR A 49 -6.41 12.47 -13.27
C TYR A 49 -7.89 12.88 -13.27
N ILE A 50 -8.76 11.89 -13.35
CA ILE A 50 -10.21 12.05 -13.19
C ILE A 50 -10.56 11.55 -11.80
N TYR A 51 -10.88 12.48 -10.92
CA TYR A 51 -11.34 12.18 -9.56
C TYR A 51 -12.79 11.68 -9.55
N LYS A 52 -13.12 10.88 -8.53
CA LYS A 52 -14.47 10.40 -8.26
C LYS A 52 -15.44 11.59 -8.16
N GLY A 53 -16.64 11.44 -8.73
CA GLY A 53 -17.68 12.47 -8.66
C GLY A 53 -17.64 13.51 -9.78
N LYS A 54 -16.61 13.52 -10.65
CA LYS A 54 -16.58 14.43 -11.81
C LYS A 54 -17.74 14.12 -12.77
N LYS A 55 -18.53 15.14 -13.11
CA LYS A 55 -19.74 15.00 -13.95
C LYS A 55 -19.39 14.99 -15.44
N PHE A 56 -19.94 14.03 -16.16
CA PHE A 56 -19.76 13.86 -17.60
C PHE A 56 -21.08 13.66 -18.33
N ASN A 57 -21.12 14.11 -19.59
CA ASN A 57 -22.12 13.65 -20.54
C ASN A 57 -21.56 12.38 -21.18
N ALA A 58 -22.06 11.24 -20.76
CA ALA A 58 -21.61 9.93 -21.21
C ALA A 58 -22.59 9.33 -22.23
N ARG A 59 -22.08 8.45 -23.10
CA ARG A 59 -22.93 7.56 -23.89
C ARG A 59 -23.09 6.25 -23.14
N LYS A 60 -24.31 5.76 -22.99
CA LYS A 60 -24.67 4.48 -22.38
C LYS A 60 -25.07 3.52 -23.49
N GLU A 61 -24.49 2.34 -23.48
CA GLU A 61 -24.80 1.22 -24.37
C GLU A 61 -25.07 -0.03 -23.53
N THR A 62 -26.00 -0.87 -23.98
CA THR A 62 -26.23 -2.18 -23.38
C THR A 62 -25.31 -3.19 -24.05
N VAL A 63 -24.47 -3.87 -23.29
CA VAL A 63 -23.57 -4.90 -23.81
C VAL A 63 -24.39 -6.16 -24.09
N GLN A 64 -24.43 -6.62 -25.34
CA GLN A 64 -25.20 -7.83 -25.70
C GLN A 64 -24.53 -9.14 -25.27
N ASN A 65 -23.19 -9.14 -25.21
CA ASN A 65 -22.40 -10.36 -25.02
C ASN A 65 -22.41 -10.86 -23.56
N GLU A 66 -22.75 -10.00 -22.60
CA GLU A 66 -22.57 -10.26 -21.17
C GLU A 66 -23.83 -9.83 -20.42
N SER A 67 -24.47 -10.78 -19.75
CA SER A 67 -25.57 -10.54 -18.82
C SER A 67 -25.33 -11.35 -17.55
N TYR A 68 -25.63 -10.77 -16.39
CA TYR A 68 -25.41 -11.43 -15.10
C TYR A 68 -26.75 -11.82 -14.50
N LEU A 69 -27.06 -13.12 -14.43
CA LEU A 69 -28.32 -13.63 -13.88
C LEU A 69 -29.57 -12.95 -14.49
N GLY A 70 -29.51 -12.57 -15.78
CA GLY A 70 -30.59 -11.84 -16.47
C GLY A 70 -30.56 -10.31 -16.34
N LEU A 71 -29.62 -9.75 -15.57
CA LEU A 71 -29.39 -8.31 -15.49
C LEU A 71 -28.50 -7.83 -16.65
N PRO A 72 -28.91 -6.79 -17.39
CA PRO A 72 -28.11 -6.24 -18.48
C PRO A 72 -26.89 -5.48 -17.95
N ILE A 73 -25.72 -5.74 -18.54
CA ILE A 73 -24.51 -4.99 -18.27
C ILE A 73 -24.44 -3.77 -19.20
N PHE A 74 -24.15 -2.62 -18.62
CA PHE A 74 -24.03 -1.36 -19.36
C PHE A 74 -22.58 -0.97 -19.54
N ARG A 75 -22.26 -0.52 -20.75
CA ARG A 75 -20.98 0.13 -21.07
C ARG A 75 -21.21 1.63 -21.19
N PHE A 76 -20.34 2.38 -20.53
CA PHE A 76 -20.36 3.84 -20.57
C PHE A 76 -19.12 4.37 -21.28
N TYR A 77 -19.33 5.37 -22.14
CA TYR A 77 -18.28 6.09 -22.84
C TYR A 77 -18.19 7.51 -22.27
N ILE A 78 -17.05 7.85 -21.67
CA ILE A 78 -16.73 9.20 -21.22
C ILE A 78 -15.59 9.75 -22.07
N LYS A 79 -15.60 11.05 -22.35
CA LYS A 79 -14.47 11.75 -22.97
C LYS A 79 -13.59 12.38 -21.89
N CYS A 80 -12.27 12.20 -22.00
CA CYS A 80 -11.32 12.93 -21.16
C CYS A 80 -11.44 14.44 -21.39
N THR A 81 -11.30 15.24 -20.32
CA THR A 81 -11.39 16.71 -20.44
C THR A 81 -10.23 17.34 -21.19
N ARG A 82 -9.08 16.66 -21.29
CA ARG A 82 -7.86 17.21 -21.90
C ARG A 82 -7.62 16.72 -23.32
N CYS A 83 -7.61 15.40 -23.54
CA CYS A 83 -7.27 14.79 -24.83
C CYS A 83 -8.48 14.32 -25.64
N LEU A 84 -9.70 14.46 -25.11
CA LEU A 84 -10.95 13.98 -25.74
C LEU A 84 -10.99 12.48 -26.07
N ALA A 85 -9.98 11.71 -25.63
CA ALA A 85 -9.95 10.27 -25.76
C ALA A 85 -11.14 9.64 -25.04
N GLU A 86 -11.73 8.62 -25.67
CA GLU A 86 -12.85 7.89 -25.12
C GLU A 86 -12.35 6.85 -24.11
N ILE A 87 -12.91 6.90 -22.90
CA ILE A 87 -12.67 5.98 -21.80
C ILE A 87 -13.93 5.15 -21.62
N THR A 88 -13.77 3.83 -21.57
CA THR A 88 -14.88 2.88 -21.42
C THR A 88 -14.79 2.12 -20.12
N PHE A 89 -15.95 1.99 -19.47
CA PHE A 89 -16.13 1.15 -18.29
C PHE A 89 -17.48 0.45 -18.35
N LYS A 90 -17.52 -0.75 -17.79
CA LYS A 90 -18.70 -1.60 -17.64
C LYS A 90 -19.20 -1.58 -16.21
N THR A 91 -20.46 -1.97 -16.04
CA THR A 91 -21.06 -2.25 -14.73
C THR A 91 -20.80 -3.72 -14.36
N ASP A 92 -20.26 -3.97 -13.17
CA ASP A 92 -20.05 -5.33 -12.65
C ASP A 92 -21.02 -5.60 -11.49
N PRO A 93 -22.15 -6.28 -11.75
CA PRO A 93 -23.15 -6.54 -10.72
C PRO A 93 -22.66 -7.50 -9.63
N GLU A 94 -21.67 -8.35 -9.91
CA GLU A 94 -21.09 -9.29 -8.93
C GLU A 94 -20.37 -8.57 -7.78
N ASN A 95 -19.55 -7.56 -8.11
CA ASN A 95 -18.76 -6.82 -7.12
C ASN A 95 -19.39 -5.48 -6.73
N THR A 96 -20.59 -5.16 -7.25
CA THR A 96 -21.25 -3.84 -7.10
C THR A 96 -20.38 -2.65 -7.52
N ASP A 97 -19.41 -2.89 -8.41
CA ASP A 97 -18.42 -1.92 -8.87
C ASP A 97 -18.46 -1.82 -10.41
N TYR A 98 -17.50 -1.11 -11.01
CA TYR A 98 -17.44 -0.85 -12.44
C TYR A 98 -16.08 -1.25 -13.05
N ALA A 99 -15.99 -2.29 -13.86
CA ALA A 99 -14.75 -2.67 -14.53
C ALA A 99 -14.33 -1.63 -15.56
N MET A 100 -13.03 -1.37 -15.63
CA MET A 100 -12.46 -0.54 -16.68
C MET A 100 -12.01 -1.39 -17.86
N GLU A 101 -12.41 -1.02 -19.07
CA GLU A 101 -12.00 -1.71 -20.29
C GLU A 101 -10.87 -0.95 -21.01
N HIS A 102 -11.16 0.27 -21.48
CA HIS A 102 -10.25 1.02 -22.36
C HIS A 102 -10.07 2.48 -21.94
N GLY A 103 -8.91 3.05 -22.30
CA GLY A 103 -8.65 4.50 -22.23
C GLY A 103 -8.12 5.05 -20.88
N ALA A 104 -8.22 4.29 -19.80
CA ALA A 104 -7.70 4.70 -18.50
C ALA A 104 -7.06 3.54 -17.74
N THR A 105 -6.44 3.86 -16.60
CA THR A 105 -6.11 2.93 -15.52
C THR A 105 -6.83 3.38 -14.26
N ARG A 106 -7.35 2.43 -13.47
CA ARG A 106 -7.77 2.71 -12.10
C ARG A 106 -6.54 3.10 -11.27
N ASN A 107 -6.71 4.05 -10.36
CA ASN A 107 -5.66 4.29 -9.38
C ASN A 107 -5.62 3.08 -8.42
N PHE A 108 -4.43 2.59 -8.18
CA PHE A 108 -4.21 1.45 -7.29
C PHE A 108 -4.65 1.80 -5.87
N GLN A 109 -5.57 1.02 -5.31
CA GLN A 109 -5.98 1.11 -3.92
C GLN A 109 -5.22 0.03 -3.16
N ALA A 110 -4.17 0.42 -2.42
CA ALA A 110 -3.38 -0.52 -1.63
C ALA A 110 -4.26 -1.29 -0.63
N GLU A 111 -5.28 -0.62 -0.08
CA GLU A 111 -6.27 -1.22 0.83
C GLU A 111 -6.99 -2.42 0.21
N LYS A 112 -7.37 -2.36 -1.07
CA LYS A 112 -8.07 -3.49 -1.72
C LYS A 112 -7.17 -4.72 -1.88
N LEU A 113 -5.89 -4.51 -2.18
CA LEU A 113 -4.95 -5.64 -2.25
C LEU A 113 -4.69 -6.25 -0.88
N LEU A 114 -4.51 -5.41 0.14
CA LEU A 114 -4.32 -5.88 1.51
C LEU A 114 -5.54 -6.70 1.96
N GLU A 115 -6.76 -6.21 1.70
CA GLU A 115 -7.99 -6.94 2.04
C GLU A 115 -8.12 -8.27 1.28
N GLU A 116 -7.74 -8.31 0.00
CA GLU A 116 -7.73 -9.55 -0.79
C GLU A 116 -6.70 -10.56 -0.25
N GLU A 117 -5.49 -10.10 0.07
CA GLU A 117 -4.44 -10.93 0.68
C GLU A 117 -4.84 -11.43 2.08
N GLU A 118 -5.39 -10.56 2.92
CA GLU A 118 -5.91 -10.93 4.24
C GLU A 118 -7.02 -11.98 4.14
N LYS A 119 -7.98 -11.82 3.22
CA LYS A 119 -9.03 -12.81 2.97
C LYS A 119 -8.46 -14.13 2.45
N ARG A 120 -7.36 -14.10 1.71
CA ARG A 120 -6.70 -15.32 1.24
C ARG A 120 -6.02 -16.05 2.38
N LEU A 121 -5.25 -15.34 3.20
CA LEU A 121 -4.62 -15.88 4.40
C LEU A 121 -5.64 -16.39 5.42
N GLN A 122 -6.75 -15.67 5.61
CA GLN A 122 -7.84 -16.10 6.50
C GLN A 122 -8.49 -17.39 6.00
N LYS A 123 -8.82 -17.48 4.71
CA LYS A 123 -9.39 -18.71 4.14
C LYS A 123 -8.42 -19.89 4.22
N GLU A 124 -7.12 -19.67 3.99
CA GLU A 124 -6.11 -20.72 4.16
C GLU A 124 -6.05 -21.19 5.62
N ARG A 125 -6.11 -20.28 6.59
CA ARG A 125 -6.21 -20.61 8.01
C ARG A 125 -7.49 -21.39 8.33
N GLU A 126 -8.63 -20.94 7.81
CA GLU A 126 -9.94 -21.60 7.98
C GLU A 126 -9.95 -23.00 7.36
N ASP A 127 -9.39 -23.19 6.17
CA ASP A 127 -9.30 -24.50 5.49
C ASP A 127 -8.41 -25.48 6.28
N GLU A 128 -7.32 -24.97 6.88
CA GLU A 128 -6.45 -25.74 7.77
C GLU A 128 -7.14 -26.11 9.10
N GLU A 129 -7.99 -25.22 9.59
CA GLU A 129 -8.77 -25.38 10.83
C GLU A 129 -9.98 -26.32 10.65
N LEU A 130 -10.69 -26.21 9.52
CA LEU A 130 -11.80 -27.08 9.16
C LEU A 130 -11.36 -28.52 8.96
N ASN A 131 -10.14 -28.74 8.47
CA ASN A 131 -9.56 -30.08 8.34
C ASN A 131 -9.18 -30.70 9.69
N ASN A 132 -8.97 -29.91 10.76
CA ASN A 132 -8.58 -30.45 12.06
C ASN A 132 -9.12 -29.65 13.27
N PRO A 133 -10.11 -30.18 14.01
CA PRO A 133 -10.69 -29.50 15.17
C PRO A 133 -9.70 -29.29 16.33
N MET A 134 -8.63 -30.09 16.43
CA MET A 134 -7.57 -29.88 17.43
C MET A 134 -6.75 -28.62 17.12
N LYS A 135 -6.52 -28.32 15.84
CA LYS A 135 -5.76 -27.15 15.41
C LYS A 135 -6.49 -25.85 15.73
N VAL A 136 -7.82 -25.81 15.59
CA VAL A 136 -8.66 -24.69 16.04
C VAL A 136 -8.47 -24.42 17.54
N LEU A 137 -8.48 -25.47 18.35
CA LEU A 137 -8.33 -25.36 19.80
C LEU A 137 -6.91 -24.89 20.17
N GLU A 138 -5.89 -25.37 19.46
CA GLU A 138 -4.52 -24.88 19.61
C GLU A 138 -4.36 -23.41 19.22
N ASN A 139 -4.95 -22.98 18.11
CA ASN A 139 -4.88 -21.58 17.67
C ASN A 139 -5.60 -20.68 18.67
N ARG A 140 -6.81 -21.05 19.09
CA ARG A 140 -7.56 -20.29 20.11
C ARG A 140 -6.81 -20.16 21.43
N THR A 141 -6.15 -21.24 21.88
CA THR A 141 -5.34 -21.19 23.11
C THR A 141 -4.06 -20.38 22.95
N LYS A 142 -3.42 -20.41 21.77
CA LYS A 142 -2.27 -19.54 21.45
C LYS A 142 -2.68 -18.07 21.41
N ASP A 143 -3.80 -17.75 20.77
CA ASP A 143 -4.33 -16.38 20.70
C ASP A 143 -4.68 -15.86 22.09
N SER A 144 -5.39 -16.64 22.91
CA SER A 144 -5.67 -16.25 24.30
C SER A 144 -4.40 -16.09 25.15
N LYS A 145 -3.36 -16.90 24.93
CA LYS A 145 -2.07 -16.73 25.61
C LYS A 145 -1.38 -15.44 25.19
N LEU A 146 -1.33 -15.16 23.89
CA LEU A 146 -0.76 -13.92 23.36
C LEU A 146 -1.50 -12.69 23.91
N GLU A 147 -2.83 -12.73 23.96
CA GLU A 147 -3.63 -11.64 24.54
C GLU A 147 -3.32 -11.43 26.02
N MET A 148 -3.18 -12.50 26.81
CA MET A 148 -2.77 -12.40 28.22
C MET A 148 -1.37 -11.82 28.37
N GLU A 149 -0.39 -12.31 27.61
CA GLU A 149 1.00 -11.80 27.63
C GLU A 149 1.06 -10.32 27.22
N VAL A 150 0.29 -9.90 26.22
CA VAL A 150 0.22 -8.50 25.80
C VAL A 150 -0.39 -7.63 26.90
N LEU A 151 -1.43 -8.10 27.58
CA LEU A 151 -2.04 -7.37 28.69
C LEU A 151 -1.10 -7.25 29.90
N GLU A 152 -0.39 -8.33 30.25
CA GLU A 152 0.63 -8.33 31.30
C GLU A 152 1.75 -7.34 30.98
N ASN A 153 2.31 -7.40 29.77
CA ASN A 153 3.35 -6.46 29.31
C ASN A 153 2.88 -4.99 29.37
N LEU A 154 1.63 -4.72 28.98
CA LEU A 154 1.06 -3.38 29.07
C LEU A 154 0.89 -2.92 30.52
N GLN A 155 0.52 -3.83 31.42
CA GLN A 155 0.39 -3.54 32.83
C GLN A 155 1.75 -3.25 33.48
N GLU A 156 2.78 -4.05 33.18
CA GLU A 156 4.15 -3.81 33.64
C GLU A 156 4.68 -2.45 33.18
N LEU A 157 4.48 -2.10 31.91
CA LEU A 157 4.85 -0.79 31.37
C LEU A 157 4.13 0.35 32.06
N LYS A 158 2.85 0.18 32.37
CA LYS A 158 2.06 1.19 33.10
C LYS A 158 2.54 1.34 34.54
N GLU A 159 2.84 0.24 35.22
CA GLU A 159 3.39 0.25 36.58
C GLU A 159 4.77 0.91 36.63
N LEU A 160 5.65 0.61 35.67
CA LEU A 160 6.95 1.27 35.54
C LEU A 160 6.77 2.78 35.31
N ASN A 161 5.93 3.18 34.36
CA ASN A 161 5.63 4.60 34.13
C ASN A 161 5.07 5.29 35.37
N GLN A 162 4.18 4.63 36.13
CA GLN A 162 3.62 5.20 37.35
C GLN A 162 4.68 5.39 38.45
N ARG A 163 5.62 4.45 38.59
CA ARG A 163 6.75 4.60 39.51
C ARG A 163 7.69 5.73 39.07
N GLN A 164 7.95 5.82 37.77
CA GLN A 164 8.82 6.82 37.18
C GLN A 164 8.21 8.23 37.19
N ALA A 165 6.88 8.37 37.14
CA ALA A 165 6.20 9.67 37.17
C ALA A 165 6.43 10.45 38.47
N ASN A 166 6.73 9.76 39.58
CA ASN A 166 7.02 10.39 40.86
C ASN A 166 8.51 10.76 41.03
N VAL A 167 9.38 10.35 40.09
CA VAL A 167 10.83 10.61 40.13
C VAL A 167 11.15 11.71 39.14
N ASP A 168 11.67 12.83 39.65
CA ASP A 168 12.19 13.90 38.80
C ASP A 168 13.59 13.53 38.29
N PHE A 169 13.63 12.96 37.09
CA PHE A 169 14.88 12.57 36.42
C PHE A 169 15.78 13.78 36.13
N GLU A 170 15.21 14.96 35.91
CA GLU A 170 15.98 16.17 35.59
C GLU A 170 16.79 16.64 36.80
N SER A 171 16.16 16.67 37.97
CA SER A 171 16.83 16.97 39.25
C SER A 171 17.91 15.94 39.61
N MET A 172 17.65 14.63 39.45
CA MET A 172 18.67 13.60 39.72
C MET A 172 19.85 13.69 38.74
N LEU A 173 19.60 13.96 37.46
CA LEU A 173 20.66 14.16 36.46
C LEU A 173 21.50 15.40 36.76
N HIS A 174 20.87 16.47 37.24
CA HIS A 174 21.57 17.69 37.64
C HIS A 174 22.50 17.44 38.83
N GLN A 175 22.00 16.78 39.88
CA GLN A 175 22.80 16.44 41.07
C GLN A 175 23.98 15.53 40.74
N TYR A 176 23.79 14.56 39.85
CA TYR A 176 24.89 13.69 39.39
C TYR A 176 25.97 14.48 38.64
N LYS A 177 25.58 15.42 37.76
CA LYS A 177 26.51 16.28 37.04
C LYS A 177 27.28 17.19 37.99
N GLU A 178 26.59 17.84 38.93
CA GLU A 178 27.23 18.69 39.94
C GLU A 178 28.22 17.90 40.80
N PHE A 179 27.88 16.67 41.18
CA PHE A 179 28.77 15.80 41.94
C PHE A 179 30.00 15.39 41.12
N GLU A 180 29.83 15.07 39.84
CA GLU A 180 30.93 14.72 38.93
C GLU A 180 31.86 15.92 38.69
N GLU A 181 31.32 17.13 38.53
CA GLU A 181 32.09 18.36 38.40
C GLU A 181 32.88 18.67 39.68
N GLN A 182 32.27 18.49 40.86
CA GLN A 182 32.96 18.68 42.14
C GLN A 182 34.06 17.64 42.39
N GLN A 183 33.87 16.38 41.98
CA GLN A 183 34.93 15.36 42.06
C GLN A 183 36.11 15.72 41.15
N LYS A 184 35.84 16.10 39.90
CA LYS A 184 36.89 16.55 38.97
C LYS A 184 37.61 17.78 39.49
N GLN A 185 36.91 18.73 40.12
CA GLN A 185 37.54 19.90 40.73
C GLN A 185 38.47 19.50 41.88
N ARG A 186 38.06 18.57 42.76
CA ARG A 186 38.92 18.04 43.82
C ARG A 186 40.15 17.33 43.28
N GLU A 187 39.98 16.46 42.29
CA GLU A 187 41.11 15.76 41.63
C GLU A 187 42.08 16.77 41.00
N LEU A 188 41.57 17.81 40.33
CA LEU A 188 42.41 18.86 39.76
C LEU A 188 43.13 19.69 40.84
N GLU A 189 42.48 19.98 41.96
CA GLU A 189 43.11 20.67 43.10
C GLU A 189 44.20 19.83 43.77
N GLU A 190 43.98 18.51 43.91
CA GLU A 190 44.96 17.54 44.39
C GLU A 190 46.16 17.44 43.43
N ASP A 191 45.91 17.29 42.13
CA ASP A 191 46.94 17.29 41.07
C ASP A 191 47.74 18.61 41.06
N GLU A 192 47.08 19.76 41.25
CA GLU A 192 47.74 21.05 41.37
C GLU A 192 48.61 21.16 42.63
N GLN A 193 48.15 20.64 43.76
CA GLN A 193 48.92 20.63 45.02
C GLN A 193 50.12 19.70 44.92
N GLU A 194 49.95 18.52 44.33
CA GLU A 194 51.04 17.59 44.04
C GLU A 194 52.06 18.23 43.09
N MET A 195 51.60 18.87 42.01
CA MET A 195 52.45 19.61 41.08
C MET A 195 53.20 20.76 41.78
N LYS A 196 52.54 21.54 42.64
CA LYS A 196 53.16 22.62 43.43
C LYS A 196 54.21 22.07 44.39
N SER A 197 53.93 20.98 45.10
CA SER A 197 54.88 20.33 46.01
C SER A 197 56.10 19.76 45.28
N MET A 198 55.90 19.15 44.10
CA MET A 198 57.00 18.68 43.24
C MET A 198 57.82 19.84 42.67
N LEU A 199 57.17 20.94 42.30
CA LEU A 199 57.85 22.16 41.83
C LEU A 199 58.67 22.81 42.95
N GLU A 200 58.15 22.87 44.18
CA GLU A 200 58.85 23.38 45.36
C GLU A 200 60.02 22.46 45.77
N GLN A 201 59.85 21.15 45.67
CA GLN A 201 60.96 20.19 45.78
C GLN A 201 62.02 20.37 44.69
N ALA A 202 61.61 20.67 43.45
CA ALA A 202 62.54 20.93 42.35
C ALA A 202 63.26 22.28 42.49
N GLN A 203 62.58 23.32 43.01
CA GLN A 203 63.18 24.62 43.30
C GLN A 203 64.13 24.56 44.50
N SER A 204 63.79 23.82 45.56
CA SER A 204 64.69 23.59 46.69
C SER A 204 65.89 22.72 46.32
N ARG A 205 65.74 21.75 45.40
CA ARG A 205 66.90 21.07 44.78
C ARG A 205 67.78 22.03 43.97
N ARG A 206 67.20 22.97 43.21
CA ARG A 206 67.98 24.00 42.48
C ARG A 206 68.67 25.01 43.40
N LEU A 207 68.06 25.40 44.52
CA LEU A 207 68.68 26.28 45.52
C LEU A 207 69.75 25.59 46.38
N LEU A 208 69.82 24.24 46.34
CA LEU A 208 70.91 23.46 46.94
C LEU A 208 72.05 23.18 45.95
N GLU A 209 71.91 23.58 44.68
CA GLU A 209 72.86 23.36 43.59
C GLU A 209 73.60 24.66 43.16
N ASP A 210 73.66 25.68 44.03
CA ASP A 210 74.56 26.84 43.91
C ASP A 210 75.52 26.92 45.12
N SER A 211 76.28 25.84 45.31
CA SER A 211 77.61 25.77 45.94
C SER A 211 78.12 24.37 45.57
N ASP A 212 79.12 24.16 44.71
CA ASP A 212 80.23 25.02 44.31
C ASP A 212 80.85 24.42 43.04
N SER A 213 81.72 25.20 42.37
CA SER A 213 82.85 24.62 41.63
C SER A 213 83.57 23.63 42.56
N GLU A 214 84.00 22.43 42.20
CA GLU A 214 84.69 21.99 41.00
C GLU A 214 84.13 20.66 40.47
N GLU A 215 84.16 20.51 39.15
CA GLU A 215 84.78 19.39 38.41
C GLU A 215 84.02 19.19 37.08
N ASP A 216 84.65 19.68 36.02
CA ASP A 216 84.24 19.56 34.62
C ASP A 216 84.25 18.10 34.15
N LEU A 217 83.11 17.67 33.60
CA LEU A 217 82.95 16.51 32.71
C LEU A 217 83.75 16.75 31.41
N PRO A 218 84.27 15.71 30.69
CA PRO A 218 83.41 14.77 29.92
C PRO A 218 84.09 13.40 29.59
N PRO A 219 83.60 12.54 28.65
CA PRO A 219 82.26 12.33 28.07
C PRO A 219 81.79 10.84 28.16
N VAL A 220 80.48 10.55 28.01
CA VAL A 220 80.03 9.19 27.62
C VAL A 220 79.07 9.27 26.43
N HIS A 221 79.44 8.51 25.40
CA HIS A 221 78.88 8.48 24.05
C HIS A 221 77.38 8.15 23.95
N SER A 222 76.70 8.93 23.10
CA SER A 222 75.41 8.61 22.48
C SER A 222 75.53 7.49 21.44
N LYS A 223 74.62 6.51 21.46
CA LYS A 223 74.28 5.70 20.27
C LYS A 223 72.91 6.13 19.75
N PRO A 224 72.71 6.27 18.42
CA PRO A 224 71.44 6.69 17.87
C PRO A 224 70.49 5.47 17.79
N PHE A 225 69.25 5.61 18.26
CA PHE A 225 68.18 4.68 17.92
C PHE A 225 67.06 5.40 17.16
N ALA A 226 66.58 4.69 16.15
CA ALA A 226 65.90 5.19 14.97
C ALA A 226 64.48 5.74 15.22
N LYS A 227 64.04 6.61 14.31
CA LYS A 227 62.66 7.13 14.23
C LYS A 227 61.69 5.98 13.93
N GLY A 228 60.99 5.49 14.95
CA GLY A 228 59.80 4.64 14.80
C GLY A 228 58.53 5.51 14.73
N LYS A 229 57.67 5.27 13.74
CA LYS A 229 56.32 5.86 13.71
C LYS A 229 55.45 5.19 14.79
N PRO A 230 54.52 5.90 15.44
CA PRO A 230 53.84 5.49 16.68
C PRO A 230 52.77 4.40 16.52
N THR A 231 52.85 3.52 15.51
CA THR A 231 51.81 2.51 15.23
C THR A 231 52.30 1.07 15.30
N ASP A 232 53.47 0.81 15.90
CA ASP A 232 54.13 -0.52 15.88
C ASP A 232 54.23 -1.19 17.27
N ILE A 233 53.36 -0.83 18.22
CA ILE A 233 53.31 -1.40 19.59
C ILE A 233 52.20 -2.47 19.75
N LEU A 234 51.34 -2.68 18.75
CA LEU A 234 50.16 -3.56 18.86
C LEU A 234 50.20 -4.82 17.99
N GLN A 235 51.34 -5.19 17.41
CA GLN A 235 51.49 -6.47 16.70
C GLN A 235 52.81 -7.12 17.10
N GLN A 236 52.74 -8.41 17.51
CA GLN A 236 53.81 -9.33 17.97
C GLN A 236 53.91 -9.41 19.51
N ASP A 237 53.52 -10.47 20.22
CA ASP A 237 53.36 -11.87 19.83
C ASP A 237 52.34 -12.68 20.68
N SER A 238 51.58 -13.51 19.97
CA SER A 238 51.15 -14.89 20.22
C SER A 238 50.42 -15.34 21.50
N GLU A 239 49.22 -15.89 21.26
CA GLU A 239 48.41 -16.86 22.06
C GLU A 239 49.20 -18.15 22.48
N PRO A 240 48.68 -19.18 23.22
CA PRO A 240 47.28 -19.48 23.63
C PRO A 240 47.05 -20.15 25.02
N ARG A 241 45.80 -20.08 25.56
CA ARG A 241 44.98 -21.27 25.99
C ARG A 241 43.65 -20.88 26.67
N ALA A 242 42.58 -21.20 25.96
CA ALA A 242 41.41 -21.97 26.41
C ALA A 242 40.44 -21.43 27.49
N LYS A 243 39.18 -21.30 27.02
CA LYS A 243 37.85 -21.45 27.70
C LYS A 243 37.26 -20.23 28.42
N LYS A 244 36.23 -19.65 27.78
CA LYS A 244 34.85 -19.32 28.29
C LYS A 244 34.23 -18.26 27.35
N SER A 245 33.26 -18.63 26.52
CA SER A 245 31.80 -18.60 26.74
C SER A 245 31.13 -17.27 26.35
N LYS A 246 30.44 -17.30 25.20
CA LYS A 246 29.12 -16.70 24.87
C LYS A 246 28.96 -15.18 25.06
N LEU A 247 28.79 -14.46 23.93
CA LEU A 247 27.48 -13.96 23.46
C LEU A 247 27.70 -13.12 22.19
N GLU A 248 27.35 -13.70 21.05
CA GLU A 248 27.17 -12.96 19.79
C GLU A 248 26.00 -12.00 19.94
N SER A 249 26.27 -10.72 19.70
CA SER A 249 25.26 -9.70 19.52
C SER A 249 24.64 -9.84 18.13
N TRP A 250 23.32 -9.83 18.16
CA TRP A 250 22.40 -10.01 17.06
C TRP A 250 22.25 -8.68 16.31
N GLU A 251 22.98 -8.51 15.21
CA GLU A 251 22.63 -7.52 14.19
C GLU A 251 22.52 -8.18 12.82
N ARG A 252 21.38 -8.86 12.67
CA ARG A 252 20.78 -9.13 11.36
C ARG A 252 19.94 -7.92 10.97
N SER A 253 19.98 -7.61 9.67
CA SER A 253 19.00 -6.84 8.89
C SER A 253 19.30 -5.36 8.61
N VAL A 254 19.92 -5.13 7.45
CA VAL A 254 19.33 -4.26 6.42
C VAL A 254 19.85 -4.72 5.05
N GLY A 255 19.05 -5.57 4.39
CA GLY A 255 19.31 -6.03 3.03
C GLY A 255 19.12 -4.91 2.03
N LYS A 256 20.22 -4.40 1.48
CA LYS A 256 20.27 -3.60 0.24
C LYS A 256 20.13 -4.54 -0.96
N LEU A 257 18.96 -4.58 -1.59
CA LEU A 257 18.80 -5.18 -2.91
C LEU A 257 19.12 -4.12 -3.98
N SER A 258 20.38 -4.10 -4.41
CA SER A 258 20.79 -3.52 -5.69
C SER A 258 20.78 -4.66 -6.71
N VAL A 259 19.82 -4.65 -7.65
CA VAL A 259 19.87 -5.49 -8.84
C VAL A 259 20.04 -4.58 -10.05
N LYS A 260 21.28 -4.50 -10.54
CA LYS A 260 21.60 -4.12 -11.91
C LYS A 260 21.28 -5.31 -12.81
N THR A 261 20.43 -5.12 -13.80
CA THR A 261 20.38 -5.99 -14.99
C THR A 261 20.76 -5.17 -16.21
N GLN A 262 21.89 -5.56 -16.80
CA GLN A 262 22.29 -5.20 -18.15
C GLN A 262 21.33 -5.85 -19.14
N LEU A 263 20.79 -5.08 -20.09
CA LEU A 263 20.36 -5.61 -21.38
C LEU A 263 20.73 -4.60 -22.46
N SER A 264 21.89 -4.83 -23.05
CA SER A 264 22.35 -4.25 -24.31
C SER A 264 21.96 -5.19 -25.46
N GLY A 265 21.18 -4.68 -26.42
CA GLY A 265 21.18 -5.07 -27.83
C GLY A 265 20.56 -6.43 -28.21
N LEU A 266 19.47 -6.41 -28.99
CA LEU A 266 19.56 -6.54 -30.45
C LEU A 266 18.19 -6.33 -31.12
N VAL A 267 18.23 -5.62 -32.24
CA VAL A 267 17.13 -5.29 -33.16
C VAL A 267 17.07 -6.32 -34.30
N THR A 268 15.94 -6.35 -35.02
CA THR A 268 15.61 -7.02 -36.31
C THR A 268 14.89 -8.38 -36.17
N ALA A 269 13.89 -8.77 -36.96
CA ALA A 269 13.41 -8.30 -38.25
C ALA A 269 11.89 -8.51 -38.45
N LYS A 270 11.34 -7.63 -39.28
CA LYS A 270 9.97 -7.56 -39.80
C LYS A 270 9.84 -8.50 -41.01
N LYS A 271 8.96 -9.51 -40.97
CA LYS A 271 8.54 -10.25 -42.19
C LYS A 271 7.25 -9.62 -42.74
N LYS A 272 7.32 -9.16 -44.00
CA LYS A 272 6.15 -8.83 -44.84
C LYS A 272 5.55 -10.13 -45.41
N PRO A 273 4.24 -10.17 -45.70
CA PRO A 273 3.63 -11.23 -46.50
C PRO A 273 3.89 -11.02 -48.00
N ILE A 274 4.00 -12.15 -48.70
CA ILE A 274 4.14 -12.27 -50.16
C ILE A 274 2.77 -12.08 -50.83
N SER A 275 2.80 -11.38 -51.96
CA SER A 275 1.73 -11.09 -52.91
C SER A 275 1.48 -12.21 -53.93
N GLY A 276 0.23 -12.30 -54.43
CA GLY A 276 -0.16 -12.98 -55.68
C GLY A 276 -1.60 -13.51 -55.59
N MET A 277 -2.65 -12.73 -55.93
CA MET A 277 -3.26 -12.52 -57.26
C MET A 277 -3.67 -13.81 -58.00
N ALA A 278 -4.99 -14.06 -58.12
CA ALA A 278 -5.71 -14.32 -59.39
C ALA A 278 -7.21 -14.66 -59.19
N ASN A 279 -8.07 -13.73 -59.63
CA ASN A 279 -9.32 -13.78 -60.40
C ASN A 279 -10.27 -15.02 -60.44
N GLY A 280 -11.58 -14.70 -60.47
CA GLY A 280 -12.64 -15.38 -61.25
C GLY A 280 -13.86 -15.80 -60.41
N SER A 281 -14.95 -15.02 -60.29
CA SER A 281 -16.12 -14.86 -61.20
C SER A 281 -17.07 -16.07 -61.31
N GLY A 282 -18.36 -15.85 -61.00
CA GLY A 282 -19.52 -16.70 -61.35
C GLY A 282 -20.36 -17.10 -60.12
N SER A 283 -21.46 -16.42 -59.78
CA SER A 283 -22.83 -16.45 -60.35
C SER A 283 -23.72 -17.60 -59.85
N GLN A 284 -24.75 -17.19 -59.10
CA GLN A 284 -26.17 -17.61 -59.12
C GLN A 284 -26.64 -18.98 -58.55
N GLU A 285 -27.64 -18.82 -57.68
CA GLU A 285 -28.91 -19.57 -57.53
C GLU A 285 -28.91 -21.09 -57.31
N ALA A 286 -29.46 -21.49 -56.16
CA ALA A 286 -30.54 -22.49 -56.13
C ALA A 286 -31.40 -22.32 -54.87
N THR A 287 -32.67 -22.05 -55.13
CA THR A 287 -33.85 -22.11 -54.24
C THR A 287 -34.36 -23.54 -54.07
N SER A 288 -34.91 -23.87 -52.90
CA SER A 288 -36.11 -24.72 -52.69
C SER A 288 -36.36 -24.81 -51.17
N GLU A 289 -37.44 -24.24 -50.62
CA GLU A 289 -38.79 -24.83 -50.48
C GLU A 289 -38.73 -26.19 -49.76
N SER A 290 -39.42 -26.49 -48.66
CA SER A 290 -40.81 -26.27 -48.22
C SER A 290 -40.84 -26.78 -46.74
N GLY A 291 -41.77 -26.50 -45.83
CA GLY A 291 -43.20 -26.17 -45.90
C GLY A 291 -43.86 -26.73 -44.63
N HIS A 292 -44.73 -25.93 -43.99
CA HIS A 292 -45.95 -26.26 -43.20
C HIS A 292 -45.87 -27.23 -41.98
N ALA A 293 -46.62 -27.14 -40.87
CA ALA A 293 -47.84 -26.46 -40.42
C ALA A 293 -47.75 -26.37 -38.86
N GLY A 294 -48.33 -25.45 -38.09
CA GLY A 294 -49.73 -25.04 -38.01
C GLY A 294 -50.53 -25.88 -37.00
N ARG A 295 -50.70 -25.42 -35.74
CA ARG A 295 -51.96 -25.54 -34.96
C ARG A 295 -51.94 -24.88 -33.57
N ASN A 296 -52.86 -23.93 -33.45
CA ASN A 296 -53.61 -23.34 -32.35
C ASN A 296 -53.79 -24.05 -30.98
N ARG A 297 -53.80 -23.17 -29.96
CA ARG A 297 -54.78 -23.00 -28.85
C ARG A 297 -54.64 -23.88 -27.58
N GLU A 298 -54.39 -23.22 -26.45
CA GLU A 298 -55.29 -23.25 -25.29
C GLU A 298 -55.01 -22.13 -24.27
N GLU A 299 -56.09 -21.49 -23.85
CA GLU A 299 -56.17 -20.50 -22.78
C GLU A 299 -56.10 -21.24 -21.43
N SER A 300 -55.35 -20.70 -20.46
CA SER A 300 -55.66 -20.96 -19.05
C SER A 300 -55.48 -19.69 -18.22
N ASN A 301 -56.60 -19.36 -17.61
CA ASN A 301 -56.92 -18.23 -16.77
C ASN A 301 -56.66 -18.64 -15.32
N VAL A 302 -55.77 -17.96 -14.59
CA VAL A 302 -55.70 -18.08 -13.12
C VAL A 302 -55.39 -16.72 -12.50
N GLY A 303 -56.45 -16.03 -12.09
CA GLY A 303 -56.68 -15.67 -10.69
C GLY A 303 -55.68 -14.75 -9.99
N CYS A 304 -56.01 -13.45 -9.99
CA CYS A 304 -55.64 -12.52 -8.93
C CYS A 304 -56.08 -13.05 -7.56
N MET A 305 -55.15 -13.14 -6.60
CA MET A 305 -55.49 -13.09 -5.18
C MET A 305 -54.86 -11.84 -4.54
N ALA A 306 -55.74 -10.98 -4.06
CA ALA A 306 -55.45 -9.84 -3.22
C ALA A 306 -55.05 -10.30 -1.82
N TYR A 307 -54.00 -9.71 -1.26
CA TYR A 307 -53.81 -9.64 0.19
C TYR A 307 -53.79 -8.18 0.60
N GLY A 308 -54.85 -7.79 1.30
CA GLY A 308 -54.96 -6.50 1.97
C GLY A 308 -54.42 -6.55 3.40
N GLY A 309 -54.10 -5.36 3.91
CA GLY A 309 -54.44 -4.93 5.26
C GLY A 309 -53.58 -5.45 6.41
N GLY A 310 -52.53 -4.70 6.75
CA GLY A 310 -51.89 -4.73 8.08
C GLY A 310 -51.86 -3.33 8.68
N LYS A 311 -52.85 -3.03 9.54
CA LYS A 311 -52.84 -1.93 10.52
C LYS A 311 -51.70 -2.23 11.52
N GLY A 312 -50.86 -1.30 11.98
CA GLY A 312 -51.23 -0.09 12.70
C GLY A 312 -51.66 -0.46 14.13
N LEU A 313 -50.70 -0.60 15.06
CA LEU A 313 -50.96 -0.65 16.49
C LEU A 313 -49.80 -0.05 17.28
N ASP A 314 -50.22 0.85 18.16
CA ASP A 314 -49.48 1.75 19.02
C ASP A 314 -48.76 1.07 20.21
N SER A 315 -47.72 1.78 20.68
CA SER A 315 -47.42 2.11 22.09
C SER A 315 -47.56 1.02 23.17
N LEU A 316 -46.44 0.65 23.79
CA LEU A 316 -46.27 0.56 25.26
C LEU A 316 -44.81 0.25 25.64
N HIS A 317 -44.31 1.02 26.61
CA HIS A 317 -42.98 1.05 27.27
C HIS A 317 -41.85 1.76 26.51
#